data_AF-A0A2N3HSH4-F1
#
_entry.id   AF-A0A2N3HSH4-F1
#
_cell.length_a   1.000
_cell.length_b   1.000
_cell.length_c   1.000
_cell.angle_alpha   90.00
_cell.angle_beta   90.00
_cell.angle_gamma   90.00
#
_symmetry.space_group_name_H-M   'P 1'
#
loop_
_entity.id
_entity.type
_entity.pdbx_description
1 polymer ?
#
loop_
_entity_poly.entity_id
_entity_poly.type
_entity_poly.pdbx_seq_one_letter_code
_entity_poly.pdbx_strand_id
1 'polypeptide(L)'
;MKGNRLSGSELHELGIKWVYKHIKDEFEVLSVNTEFEKNPQILAKKDDTLHFIVVKTSTYPDVGSLSPSAAEEIIQHADKHKAKILFAHVGVANADSQDEQEMQYPTKGGQYYINYTGLTIQPNILMNPNNQANEKGF
;
A
#
# COMPACT_ATOMS: atom_id res chain seq x y z
N MET A 1 -21.61 -18.90 6.28
CA MET A 1 -20.49 -19.88 6.30
C MET A 1 -19.19 -19.15 6.61
N LYS A 2 -18.58 -19.34 7.79
CA LYS A 2 -17.31 -18.67 8.17
C LYS A 2 -16.07 -19.21 7.42
N GLY A 3 -16.15 -20.41 6.84
CA GLY A 3 -15.01 -21.11 6.21
C GLY A 3 -14.57 -20.61 4.82
N ASN A 4 -15.32 -19.70 4.18
CA ASN A 4 -14.98 -19.19 2.84
C ASN A 4 -14.47 -17.75 2.83
N ARG A 5 -14.19 -17.14 3.99
CA ARG A 5 -13.68 -15.76 4.06
C ARG A 5 -12.22 -15.69 3.59
N LEU A 6 -11.81 -14.55 3.01
CA LEU A 6 -10.40 -14.28 2.74
C LEU A 6 -9.64 -14.22 4.07
N SER A 7 -8.52 -14.93 4.15
CA SER A 7 -7.53 -14.70 5.20
C SER A 7 -6.86 -13.34 5.02
N GLY A 8 -6.18 -12.86 6.05
CA GLY A 8 -5.38 -11.62 5.93
C GLY A 8 -4.38 -11.70 4.76
N SER A 9 -3.69 -12.83 4.59
CA SER A 9 -2.70 -12.99 3.51
C SER A 9 -3.34 -12.92 2.12
N GLU A 10 -4.47 -13.59 1.93
CA GLU A 10 -5.20 -13.56 0.66
C GLU A 10 -5.76 -12.16 0.36
N LEU A 11 -6.25 -11.46 1.40
CA LEU A 11 -6.70 -10.09 1.30
C LEU A 11 -5.56 -9.14 0.90
N HIS A 12 -4.39 -9.29 1.53
CA HIS A 12 -3.22 -8.48 1.23
C HIS A 12 -2.71 -8.71 -0.19
N GLU A 13 -2.60 -9.99 -0.60
CA GLU A 13 -2.24 -10.36 -1.95
C GLU A 13 -3.23 -9.81 -2.99
N LEU A 14 -4.53 -9.84 -2.70
CA LEU A 14 -5.56 -9.25 -3.56
C LEU A 14 -5.32 -7.75 -3.76
N GLY A 15 -5.05 -7.01 -2.69
CA GLY A 15 -4.74 -5.58 -2.78
C GLY A 15 -3.46 -5.30 -3.58
N ILE A 16 -2.39 -6.08 -3.37
CA ILE A 16 -1.15 -5.97 -4.14
C ILE A 16 -1.40 -6.22 -5.63
N LYS A 17 -2.14 -7.28 -5.98
CA LYS A 17 -2.52 -7.60 -7.36
C LYS A 17 -3.31 -6.46 -8.01
N TRP A 18 -4.24 -5.86 -7.26
CA TRP A 18 -5.01 -4.72 -7.74
C TRP A 18 -4.09 -3.53 -8.06
N VAL A 19 -3.22 -3.15 -7.12
CA VAL A 19 -2.28 -2.03 -7.31
C VAL A 19 -1.33 -2.32 -8.47
N TYR A 20 -0.71 -3.51 -8.52
CA TYR A 20 0.17 -3.92 -9.61
C TYR A 20 -0.49 -3.72 -10.98
N LYS A 21 -1.75 -4.16 -11.15
CA LYS A 21 -2.49 -4.02 -12.40
C LYS A 21 -2.68 -2.56 -12.81
N HIS A 22 -2.80 -1.63 -11.86
CA HIS A 22 -3.02 -0.21 -12.13
C HIS A 22 -1.73 0.56 -12.44
N ILE A 23 -0.57 0.06 -12.00
CA ILE A 23 0.70 0.78 -12.14
C ILE A 23 1.62 0.20 -13.22
N LYS A 24 1.41 -1.06 -13.63
CA LYS A 24 2.34 -1.80 -14.51
C LYS A 24 2.57 -1.18 -15.89
N ASP A 25 1.65 -0.35 -16.37
CA ASP A 25 1.76 0.31 -17.68
C ASP A 25 2.50 1.67 -17.56
N GLU A 26 2.65 2.19 -16.34
CA GLU A 26 3.33 3.46 -16.04
C GLU A 26 4.70 3.28 -15.35
N PHE A 27 4.93 2.14 -14.72
CA PHE A 27 6.12 1.83 -13.94
C PHE A 27 6.76 0.53 -14.43
N GLU A 28 8.10 0.52 -14.51
CA GLU A 28 8.87 -0.71 -14.64
C GLU A 28 8.91 -1.41 -13.27
N VAL A 29 8.10 -2.45 -13.08
CA VAL A 29 8.09 -3.22 -11.82
C VAL A 29 9.30 -4.15 -11.76
N LEU A 30 10.16 -3.94 -10.76
CA LEU A 30 11.39 -4.70 -10.56
C LEU A 30 11.15 -5.92 -9.65
N SER A 31 10.32 -5.78 -8.62
CA SER A 31 9.94 -6.90 -7.75
C SER A 31 8.60 -6.66 -7.05
N VAL A 32 7.98 -7.77 -6.64
CA VAL A 32 6.76 -7.79 -5.82
C VAL A 32 7.00 -8.73 -4.64
N ASN A 33 6.66 -8.28 -3.45
CA ASN A 33 6.71 -9.04 -2.21
C ASN A 33 5.35 -8.98 -1.51
N THR A 34 4.82 -10.15 -1.13
CA THR A 34 3.51 -10.29 -0.49
C THR A 34 3.58 -10.52 1.02
N GLU A 35 4.78 -10.51 1.59
CA GLU A 35 4.94 -10.59 3.05
C GLU A 35 4.48 -9.29 3.72
N PHE A 36 3.52 -9.39 4.63
CA PHE A 36 2.87 -8.25 5.32
C PHE A 36 3.84 -7.25 5.95
N GLU A 37 4.83 -7.76 6.67
CA GLU A 37 5.76 -6.97 7.49
C GLU A 37 6.92 -6.40 6.67
N LYS A 38 7.12 -6.85 5.43
CA LYS A 38 8.25 -6.42 4.60
C LYS A 38 7.82 -5.33 3.63
N ASN A 39 8.37 -4.13 3.84
CA ASN A 39 8.16 -2.98 2.97
C ASN A 39 9.44 -2.69 2.14
N PRO A 40 9.30 -2.23 0.88
CA PRO A 40 8.05 -2.03 0.14
C PRO A 40 7.43 -3.34 -0.36
N GLN A 41 6.14 -3.34 -0.68
CA GLN A 41 5.48 -4.47 -1.33
C GLN A 41 5.81 -4.51 -2.83
N ILE A 42 6.00 -3.35 -3.46
CA ILE A 42 6.38 -3.29 -4.88
C ILE A 42 7.59 -2.36 -5.00
N LEU A 43 8.65 -2.88 -5.59
CA LEU A 43 9.80 -2.10 -6.03
C LEU A 43 9.63 -1.80 -7.51
N ALA A 44 9.65 -0.53 -7.88
CA ALA A 44 9.42 -0.12 -9.26
C ALA A 44 10.35 1.03 -9.68
N LYS A 45 10.50 1.26 -10.98
CA LYS A 45 11.26 2.35 -11.56
C LYS A 45 10.39 3.14 -12.53
N LYS A 46 10.49 4.47 -12.48
CA LYS A 46 9.82 5.39 -13.41
C LYS A 46 10.70 6.62 -13.58
N ASP A 47 10.96 7.01 -14.82
CA ASP A 47 11.83 8.15 -15.17
C ASP A 47 13.17 8.15 -14.42
N ASP A 48 13.87 7.00 -14.48
CA ASP A 48 15.13 6.73 -13.77
C ASP A 48 15.11 6.85 -12.24
N THR A 49 13.94 7.05 -11.64
CA THR A 49 13.76 7.14 -10.19
C THR A 49 13.23 5.82 -9.64
N LEU A 50 13.89 5.32 -8.60
CA LEU A 50 13.43 4.16 -7.84
C LEU A 50 12.22 4.54 -6.97
N HIS A 51 11.19 3.72 -6.99
CA HIS A 51 9.96 3.91 -6.24
C HIS A 51 9.70 2.71 -5.34
N PHE A 52 9.54 3.00 -4.05
CA PHE A 52 9.13 2.07 -3.01
C PHE A 52 7.62 2.24 -2.83
N ILE A 53 6.84 1.31 -3.38
CA ILE A 53 5.39 1.36 -3.30
C ILE A 53 4.93 0.46 -2.15
N VAL A 54 4.41 1.10 -1.11
CA VAL A 54 3.89 0.47 0.09
C VAL A 54 2.39 0.26 -0.09
N VAL A 55 1.97 -1.01 -0.16
CA VAL A 55 0.56 -1.38 -0.32
C VAL A 55 0.02 -1.85 1.02
N LYS A 56 -1.08 -1.25 1.49
CA LYS A 56 -1.76 -1.67 2.71
C LYS A 56 -3.24 -1.90 2.42
N THR A 57 -3.72 -3.08 2.80
CA THR A 57 -5.06 -3.57 2.49
C THR A 57 -5.84 -3.83 3.77
N SER A 58 -7.09 -3.41 3.82
CA SER A 58 -8.05 -3.76 4.86
C SER A 58 -9.41 -4.09 4.24
N THR A 59 -10.34 -4.56 5.07
CA THR A 59 -11.74 -4.76 4.68
C THR A 59 -12.56 -3.50 4.95
N TYR A 60 -13.66 -3.31 4.20
CA TYR A 60 -14.63 -2.25 4.46
C TYR A 60 -15.05 -2.20 5.95
N PRO A 61 -15.25 -1.00 6.52
CA PRO A 61 -15.14 0.33 5.89
C PRO A 61 -13.71 0.87 5.81
N ASP A 62 -12.74 0.15 6.36
CA ASP A 62 -11.37 0.61 6.48
C ASP A 62 -10.57 0.43 5.19
N VAL A 63 -9.46 1.17 5.12
CA VAL A 63 -8.36 0.93 4.20
C VAL A 63 -7.11 0.59 5.02
N GLY A 64 -6.21 -0.22 4.48
CA GLY A 64 -5.02 -0.60 5.24
C GLY A 64 -4.12 0.61 5.54
N SER A 65 -3.45 0.60 6.69
CA SER A 65 -2.53 1.66 7.11
C SER A 65 -1.15 1.11 7.45
N LEU A 66 -0.15 1.99 7.50
CA LEU A 66 1.21 1.66 7.92
C LEU A 66 1.41 2.10 9.38
N SER A 67 2.04 1.26 10.20
CA SER A 67 2.38 1.63 11.58
C SER A 67 3.52 2.67 11.62
N PRO A 68 3.63 3.47 12.69
CA PRO A 68 4.71 4.45 12.82
C PRO A 68 6.13 3.85 12.75
N SER A 69 6.35 2.67 13.34
CA SER A 69 7.65 2.00 13.29
C SER A 69 8.00 1.53 11.88
N ALA A 70 7.04 0.92 11.17
CA ALA A 70 7.26 0.49 9.80
C ALA A 70 7.42 1.68 8.84
N ALA A 71 6.81 2.83 9.16
CA ALA A 71 7.04 4.10 8.47
C ALA A 71 8.48 4.58 8.62
N GLU A 72 9.03 4.55 9.84
CA GLU A 72 10.42 4.91 10.10
C GLU A 72 11.41 4.01 9.33
N GLU A 73 11.18 2.71 9.36
CA GLU A 73 12.02 1.73 8.65
C GLU A 73 12.01 1.95 7.14
N ILE A 74 10.84 2.19 6.53
CA ILE A 74 10.75 2.39 5.09
C ILE A 74 11.35 3.72 4.65
N ILE A 75 11.28 4.78 5.48
CA ILE A 75 11.98 6.05 5.23
C ILE A 75 13.49 5.81 5.15
N GLN A 76 14.07 5.20 6.19
CA GLN A 76 15.51 4.95 6.24
C GLN A 76 15.98 4.08 5.07
N HIS A 77 15.17 3.07 4.71
CA HIS A 77 15.45 2.20 3.57
C HIS A 77 15.38 2.98 2.25
N ALA A 78 14.35 3.82 2.05
CA ALA A 78 14.23 4.62 0.84
C ALA A 78 15.36 5.64 0.70
N ASP A 79 15.73 6.33 1.78
CA ASP A 79 16.82 7.33 1.80
C ASP A 79 18.15 6.71 1.38
N LYS A 80 18.49 5.54 1.95
CA LYS A 80 19.71 4.80 1.59
C LYS A 80 19.76 4.44 0.10
N HIS A 81 18.61 4.20 -0.52
CA HIS A 81 18.49 3.80 -1.91
C HIS A 81 18.10 4.95 -2.86
N LYS A 82 17.98 6.18 -2.34
CA LYS A 82 17.48 7.36 -3.05
C LYS A 82 16.15 7.11 -3.77
N ALA A 83 15.27 6.34 -3.12
CA ALA A 83 13.96 5.98 -3.64
C ALA A 83 12.88 6.96 -3.18
N LYS A 84 11.85 7.17 -4.01
CA LYS A 84 10.62 7.84 -3.60
C LYS A 84 9.66 6.83 -2.99
N ILE A 85 8.99 7.21 -1.90
CA ILE A 85 7.96 6.36 -1.29
C ILE A 85 6.59 6.77 -1.81
N LEU A 86 5.81 5.80 -2.25
CA LEU A 86 4.41 5.96 -2.64
C LEU A 86 3.55 5.00 -1.84
N PHE A 87 2.37 5.44 -1.44
CA PHE A 87 1.43 4.64 -0.66
C PHE A 87 0.21 4.28 -1.49
N ALA A 88 -0.23 3.03 -1.33
CA ALA A 88 -1.49 2.54 -1.87
C ALA A 88 -2.32 1.97 -0.73
N HIS A 89 -3.37 2.70 -0.35
CA HIS A 89 -4.35 2.26 0.63
C HIS A 89 -5.51 1.58 -0.10
N VAL A 90 -5.78 0.32 0.23
CA VAL A 90 -6.79 -0.50 -0.43
C VAL A 90 -7.81 -0.96 0.60
N GLY A 91 -9.08 -0.71 0.32
CA GLY A 91 -10.22 -1.29 1.02
C GLY A 91 -10.89 -2.34 0.15
N VAL A 92 -11.26 -3.48 0.72
CA VAL A 92 -11.95 -4.56 0.01
C VAL A 92 -13.29 -4.84 0.69
N ALA A 93 -14.37 -4.82 -0.08
CA ALA A 93 -15.69 -5.21 0.39
C ALA A 93 -16.20 -6.43 -0.36
N ASN A 94 -16.99 -7.27 0.31
CA ASN A 94 -17.79 -8.31 -0.33
C ASN A 94 -18.89 -7.66 -1.19
N ALA A 95 -18.81 -7.81 -2.51
CA ALA A 95 -19.80 -7.24 -3.44
C ALA A 95 -21.03 -8.14 -3.64
N ASP A 96 -20.99 -9.38 -3.16
CA ASP A 96 -22.11 -10.32 -3.26
C ASP A 96 -23.21 -10.03 -2.20
N SER A 97 -22.96 -9.08 -1.29
CA SER A 97 -23.91 -8.65 -0.26
C SER A 97 -24.23 -7.16 -0.38
N GLN A 98 -25.48 -6.80 -0.06
CA GLN A 98 -25.95 -5.42 0.12
C GLN A 98 -26.07 -5.06 1.62
N ASP A 99 -25.87 -6.03 2.52
CA ASP A 99 -25.83 -5.80 3.97
C ASP A 99 -24.44 -5.30 4.37
N GLU A 100 -24.38 -4.06 4.89
CA GLU A 100 -23.14 -3.43 5.36
C GLU A 100 -22.38 -4.27 6.39
N GLN A 101 -23.08 -5.04 7.23
CA GLN A 101 -22.44 -5.91 8.22
C GLN A 101 -21.72 -7.09 7.56
N GLU A 102 -22.15 -7.52 6.38
CA GLU A 102 -21.54 -8.61 5.62
C GLU A 102 -20.52 -8.11 4.58
N MET A 103 -20.56 -6.83 4.20
CA MET A 103 -19.59 -6.21 3.28
C MET A 103 -18.15 -6.30 3.79
N GLN A 104 -17.94 -6.29 5.11
CA GLN A 104 -16.60 -6.42 5.72
C GLN A 104 -16.00 -7.84 5.60
N TYR A 105 -16.75 -8.82 5.09
CA TYR A 105 -16.31 -10.22 5.02
C TYR A 105 -16.20 -10.73 3.57
N PRO A 106 -15.21 -10.26 2.78
CA PRO A 106 -14.98 -10.78 1.44
C PRO A 106 -14.68 -12.28 1.48
N THR A 107 -15.22 -13.00 0.49
CA THR A 107 -15.12 -14.47 0.41
C THR A 107 -14.29 -14.91 -0.79
N LYS A 108 -13.67 -16.09 -0.71
CA LYS A 108 -12.88 -16.65 -1.82
C LYS A 108 -13.80 -16.94 -3.00
N GLY A 109 -13.40 -16.49 -4.18
CA GLY A 109 -14.16 -16.65 -5.43
C GLY A 109 -15.39 -15.75 -5.56
N GLY A 110 -15.66 -14.88 -4.57
CA GLY A 110 -16.72 -13.89 -4.63
C GLY A 110 -16.33 -12.64 -5.44
N GLN A 111 -17.29 -11.76 -5.63
CA GLN A 111 -17.04 -10.45 -6.23
C GLN A 111 -16.61 -9.43 -5.16
N TYR A 112 -15.78 -8.46 -5.54
CA TYR A 112 -15.26 -7.45 -4.62
C TYR A 112 -15.51 -6.04 -5.12
N TYR A 113 -15.92 -5.15 -4.22
CA TYR A 113 -15.73 -3.72 -4.41
C TYR A 113 -14.36 -3.34 -3.86
N ILE A 114 -13.55 -2.65 -4.67
CA ILE A 114 -12.22 -2.19 -4.27
C ILE A 114 -12.25 -0.67 -4.12
N ASN A 115 -12.04 -0.20 -2.90
CA ASN A 115 -11.76 1.20 -2.61
C ASN A 115 -10.26 1.46 -2.77
N TYR A 116 -9.87 2.10 -3.86
CA TYR A 116 -8.50 2.48 -4.16
C TYR A 116 -8.48 3.82 -4.89
N THR A 117 -7.81 4.82 -4.30
CA THR A 117 -7.78 6.20 -4.82
C THR A 117 -6.50 6.55 -5.57
N GLY A 118 -5.65 5.56 -5.87
CA GLY A 118 -4.37 5.76 -6.55
C GLY A 118 -3.18 5.78 -5.60
N LEU A 119 -2.01 6.10 -6.14
CA LEU A 119 -0.77 6.26 -5.38
C LEU A 119 -0.69 7.67 -4.79
N THR A 120 -0.38 7.77 -3.50
CA THR A 120 -0.19 9.05 -2.82
C THR A 120 1.21 9.19 -2.24
N ILE A 121 1.69 10.42 -2.18
CA ILE A 121 2.84 10.79 -1.34
C ILE A 121 2.26 11.09 0.04
N GLN A 122 2.83 10.54 1.11
CA GLN A 122 2.41 10.89 2.46
C GLN A 122 3.36 11.95 3.05
N PRO A 123 2.95 13.24 3.12
CA PRO A 123 3.86 14.33 3.47
C PRO A 123 4.38 14.22 4.90
N ASN A 124 3.56 13.70 5.82
CA ASN A 124 3.87 13.62 7.25
C ASN A 124 4.90 12.53 7.61
N ILE A 125 5.15 11.59 6.70
CA ILE A 125 6.22 10.59 6.85
C ILE A 125 7.57 11.19 6.42
N LEU A 126 7.57 12.20 5.56
CA LEU A 126 8.79 12.84 5.04
C LEU A 126 9.23 14.08 5.84
N MET A 127 8.39 14.61 6.72
CA MET A 127 8.74 15.75 7.57
C MET A 127 9.54 15.27 8.79
N ASN A 128 10.84 15.14 8.61
CA ASN A 128 11.78 15.15 9.73
C ASN A 128 11.87 16.59 10.27
N PRO A 129 11.41 16.90 11.50
CA PRO A 129 11.46 18.27 12.04
C PRO A 129 12.89 18.82 12.19
N ASN A 130 13.92 17.97 12.08
CA ASN A 130 15.32 18.37 12.22
C ASN A 130 15.99 18.88 10.93
N ASN A 131 15.31 18.89 9.77
CA ASN A 131 15.89 19.36 8.51
C ASN A 131 15.52 20.81 8.12
N GLN A 132 15.04 21.63 9.06
CA GLN A 132 14.86 23.09 8.84
C GLN A 132 16.03 23.96 9.31
N ALA A 133 17.15 23.37 9.72
CA ALA A 133 18.37 24.12 9.99
C ALA A 133 19.38 23.83 8.87
N ASN A 134 19.39 24.68 7.83
CA ASN A 134 20.57 25.07 7.01
C ASN A 134 20.20 25.81 5.72
N GLU A 135 19.21 26.72 5.75
CA GLU A 135 19.02 27.73 4.69
C GLU A 135 19.09 29.17 5.25
N LYS A 136 20.02 29.42 6.18
CA LYS A 136 20.49 30.77 6.48
C LYS A 136 22.01 30.78 6.61
N GLY A 137 22.67 30.97 5.48
CA GLY A 137 24.11 31.16 5.40
C GLY A 137 24.54 31.39 3.97
N PHE A 138 24.36 32.63 3.50
CA PHE A 138 25.23 33.48 2.66
C PHE A 138 24.37 34.52 1.96
#